data_AF-A0A960R3T8-F1
#
_entry.id   AF-A0A960R3T8-F1
#
_cell.length_a   1.000
_cell.length_b   1.000
_cell.length_c   1.000
_cell.angle_alpha   90.00
_cell.angle_beta   90.00
_cell.angle_gamma   90.00
#
_symmetry.space_group_name_H-M   'P 1'
#
loop_
_entity.id
_entity.type
_entity.pdbx_description
1 polymer ?
#
loop_
_entity_poly.entity_id
_entity_poly.type
_entity_poly.pdbx_seq_one_letter_code
_entity_poly.pdbx_strand_id
1 'polypeptide(L)'
;MGKILFIRGGAVGDFILTLPAIQLVRQHLPSAGIEVLGYTPITRLAQAARLVDATRSIEYGPLSSFFVPGSTLPKELVDYFAGFSVVFSYLYDPDDYFAENLCRSGVKTLFAGPHRIDESLADQSAARQLAKPLEQLALYLEDPFVHLSFDDASIAEADRFL
;
A
#
# COMPACT_ATOMS: atom_id res chain seq x y z
N MET A 1 -10.08 -8.54 -14.36
CA MET A 1 -10.25 -7.49 -13.34
C MET A 1 -8.89 -6.87 -13.05
N GLY A 2 -8.82 -5.59 -12.70
CA GLY A 2 -7.54 -4.89 -12.44
C GLY A 2 -6.87 -5.31 -11.12
N LYS A 3 -5.58 -4.98 -10.99
CA LYS A 3 -4.81 -5.13 -9.74
C LYS A 3 -4.45 -3.75 -9.18
N ILE A 4 -4.49 -3.60 -7.87
CA ILE A 4 -4.18 -2.38 -7.12
C ILE A 4 -3.00 -2.67 -6.20
N LEU A 5 -2.01 -1.78 -6.20
CA LEU A 5 -0.85 -1.88 -5.32
C LEU A 5 -0.86 -0.73 -4.31
N PHE A 6 -0.68 -1.06 -3.04
CA PHE A 6 -0.33 -0.10 -1.99
C PHE A 6 1.16 -0.25 -1.68
N ILE A 7 1.92 0.84 -1.81
CA ILE A 7 3.34 0.89 -1.45
C ILE A 7 3.47 1.66 -0.15
N ARG A 8 3.82 0.96 0.93
CA ARG A 8 3.92 1.54 2.27
C ARG A 8 5.21 1.10 2.95
N GLY A 9 6.13 2.04 3.08
CA GLY A 9 7.24 1.97 4.02
C GLY A 9 6.83 2.45 5.41
N GLY A 10 7.82 2.68 6.28
CA GLY A 10 7.60 3.15 7.65
C GLY A 10 7.46 2.03 8.68
N ALA A 11 7.04 2.40 9.89
CA ALA A 11 6.93 1.48 11.02
C ALA A 11 5.56 0.77 11.06
N VAL A 12 5.32 -0.02 12.11
CA VAL A 12 4.03 -0.71 12.28
C VAL A 12 2.85 0.26 12.35
N GLY A 13 2.98 1.36 13.09
CA GLY A 13 1.91 2.37 13.25
C GLY A 13 1.52 3.03 11.92
N ASP A 14 2.51 3.33 11.08
CA ASP A 14 2.32 3.85 9.73
C ASP A 14 1.45 2.94 8.87
N PHE A 15 1.66 1.63 8.98
CA PHE A 15 0.87 0.65 8.25
C PHE A 15 -0.53 0.49 8.83
N ILE A 16 -0.67 0.40 10.16
CA ILE A 16 -1.98 0.32 10.84
C ILE A 16 -2.88 1.48 10.43
N LEU A 17 -2.34 2.71 10.41
CA LEU A 17 -3.10 3.90 10.01
C LEU A 17 -3.48 3.91 8.52
N THR A 18 -2.85 3.08 7.69
CA THR A 18 -3.16 2.93 6.25
C THR A 18 -4.25 1.87 6.02
N LEU A 19 -4.51 0.98 6.98
CA LEU A 19 -5.49 -0.11 6.81
C LEU A 19 -6.92 0.36 6.51
N PRO A 20 -7.45 1.46 7.07
CA PRO A 20 -8.77 1.96 6.69
C PRO A 20 -8.88 2.29 5.20
N ALA A 21 -7.82 2.84 4.59
CA ALA A 21 -7.77 3.09 3.16
C ALA A 21 -7.81 1.79 2.34
N ILE A 22 -7.03 0.78 2.76
CA ILE A 22 -7.02 -0.55 2.12
C ILE A 22 -8.39 -1.23 2.25
N GLN A 23 -9.01 -1.16 3.42
CA GLN A 23 -10.35 -1.68 3.67
C GLN A 23 -11.39 -1.01 2.78
N LEU A 24 -11.32 0.33 2.62
CA LEU A 24 -12.23 1.07 1.76
C LEU A 24 -12.18 0.57 0.32
N VAL A 25 -10.97 0.33 -0.21
CA VAL A 25 -10.77 -0.24 -1.55
C VAL A 25 -11.33 -1.66 -1.63
N ARG A 26 -11.07 -2.52 -0.64
CA ARG A 26 -11.59 -3.89 -0.62
C ARG A 26 -13.12 -3.93 -0.62
N GLN A 27 -13.78 -3.03 0.11
CA GLN A 27 -15.24 -2.97 0.19
C GLN A 27 -15.88 -2.50 -1.12
N HIS A 28 -15.29 -1.52 -1.80
CA HIS A 28 -15.87 -0.93 -3.01
C HIS A 28 -15.44 -1.65 -4.29
N LEU A 29 -14.29 -2.31 -4.29
CA LEU A 29 -13.71 -3.04 -5.43
C LEU A 29 -13.41 -4.50 -5.05
N PRO A 30 -14.42 -5.29 -4.63
CA PRO A 30 -14.19 -6.62 -4.03
C PRO A 30 -13.49 -7.61 -4.96
N SER A 31 -13.66 -7.45 -6.27
CA SER A 31 -13.06 -8.29 -7.31
C SER A 31 -11.66 -7.86 -7.74
N ALA A 32 -11.18 -6.68 -7.31
CA ALA A 32 -9.84 -6.24 -7.62
C ALA A 32 -8.81 -7.03 -6.80
N GLY A 33 -7.71 -7.41 -7.43
CA GLY A 33 -6.57 -7.94 -6.69
C GLY A 33 -5.87 -6.81 -5.96
N ILE A 34 -5.70 -6.90 -4.64
CA ILE A 34 -5.03 -5.88 -3.82
C ILE A 34 -3.74 -6.48 -3.27
N GLU A 35 -2.61 -5.84 -3.57
CA GLU A 35 -1.30 -6.22 -3.05
C GLU A 35 -0.68 -5.07 -2.25
N VAL A 36 0.15 -5.41 -1.28
CA VAL A 36 0.95 -4.43 -0.53
C VAL A 36 2.43 -4.70 -0.74
N LEU A 37 3.17 -3.69 -1.20
CA LEU A 37 4.63 -3.64 -1.15
C LEU A 37 5.05 -2.89 0.13
N GLY A 38 5.59 -3.62 1.10
CA GLY A 38 5.97 -3.06 2.40
C GLY A 38 6.81 -4.04 3.22
N TYR A 39 7.01 -3.78 4.51
CA TYR A 39 7.71 -4.73 5.37
C TYR A 39 6.84 -5.96 5.63
N THR A 40 7.23 -7.13 5.11
CA THR A 40 6.42 -8.35 5.14
C THR A 40 5.90 -8.73 6.54
N PRO A 41 6.70 -8.66 7.63
CA PRO A 41 6.19 -8.98 8.96
C PRO A 41 5.02 -8.09 9.42
N ILE A 42 4.98 -6.84 8.96
CA ILE A 42 3.92 -5.88 9.28
C ILE A 42 2.73 -6.08 8.34
N THR A 43 2.98 -6.23 7.04
CA THR A 43 1.92 -6.25 6.01
C THR A 43 1.10 -7.54 6.01
N ARG A 44 1.66 -8.65 6.51
CA ARG A 44 0.94 -9.93 6.68
C ARG A 44 -0.32 -9.82 7.54
N LEU A 45 -0.39 -8.85 8.45
CA LEU A 45 -1.60 -8.55 9.21
C LEU A 45 -2.82 -8.32 8.29
N ALA A 46 -2.63 -7.54 7.22
CA ALA A 46 -3.70 -7.26 6.27
C ALA A 46 -4.09 -8.49 5.44
N GLN A 47 -3.13 -9.37 5.16
CA GLN A 47 -3.38 -10.61 4.43
C GLN A 47 -4.16 -11.59 5.30
N ALA A 48 -3.75 -11.77 6.57
CA ALA A 48 -4.47 -12.59 7.55
C ALA A 48 -5.90 -12.06 7.80
N ALA A 49 -6.07 -10.74 7.80
CA ALA A 49 -7.38 -10.09 7.89
C ALA A 49 -8.20 -10.13 6.58
N ARG A 50 -7.67 -10.76 5.51
CA ARG A 50 -8.27 -10.83 4.16
C ARG A 50 -8.59 -9.48 3.52
N LEU A 51 -7.88 -8.42 3.92
CA LEU A 51 -7.98 -7.11 3.28
C LEU A 51 -7.22 -7.08 1.95
N VAL A 52 -6.12 -7.84 1.86
CA VAL A 52 -5.24 -7.91 0.68
C VAL A 52 -5.02 -9.36 0.26
N ASP A 53 -4.78 -9.57 -1.03
CA ASP A 53 -4.56 -10.88 -1.61
C ASP A 53 -3.09 -11.32 -1.51
N ALA A 54 -2.16 -10.37 -1.53
CA ALA A 54 -0.73 -10.63 -1.47
C ALA A 54 0.04 -9.52 -0.76
N THR A 55 1.25 -9.87 -0.29
CA THR A 55 2.23 -8.92 0.24
C THR A 55 3.60 -9.24 -0.34
N ARG A 56 4.37 -8.21 -0.68
CA ARG A 56 5.75 -8.30 -1.14
C ARG A 56 6.66 -7.43 -0.27
N SER A 57 7.87 -7.93 -0.01
CA SER A 57 8.85 -7.17 0.77
C SER A 57 9.33 -5.94 0.00
N ILE A 58 9.32 -4.79 0.68
CA ILE A 58 10.00 -3.57 0.20
C ILE A 58 11.53 -3.67 0.36
N GLU A 59 12.01 -4.55 1.24
CA GLU A 59 13.43 -4.83 1.45
C GLU A 59 13.95 -5.83 0.41
N TYR A 60 13.85 -5.45 -0.86
CA TYR A 60 14.34 -6.25 -1.97
C TYR A 60 15.45 -5.47 -2.66
N GLY A 61 16.69 -5.99 -2.63
CA GLY A 61 17.88 -5.29 -3.12
C GLY A 61 17.71 -4.64 -4.51
N PRO A 62 17.16 -5.35 -5.52
CA PRO A 62 16.92 -4.77 -6.84
C PRO A 62 15.91 -3.62 -6.87
N LEU A 63 15.04 -3.44 -5.87
CA LEU A 63 14.14 -2.30 -5.78
C LEU A 63 14.90 -0.98 -5.60
N SER A 64 16.13 -1.02 -5.08
CA SER A 64 16.99 0.18 -4.93
C SER A 64 17.17 0.95 -6.24
N SER A 65 17.15 0.28 -7.40
CA SER A 65 17.28 0.95 -8.70
C SER A 65 16.13 1.93 -8.95
N PHE A 66 14.94 1.68 -8.40
CA PHE A 66 13.78 2.57 -8.57
C PHE A 66 13.97 3.90 -7.84
N PHE A 67 14.90 4.01 -6.89
CA PHE A 67 15.21 5.27 -6.20
C PHE A 67 16.36 6.05 -6.88
N VAL A 68 16.88 5.57 -8.00
CA VAL A 68 17.99 6.19 -8.73
C VAL A 68 17.49 6.73 -10.08
N PRO A 69 17.67 8.02 -10.38
CA PRO A 69 17.21 8.60 -11.65
C PRO A 69 17.93 7.97 -12.84
N GLY A 70 17.19 7.68 -13.90
CA GLY A 70 17.76 7.13 -15.15
C GLY A 70 18.38 5.73 -15.02
N SER A 71 18.19 5.04 -13.90
CA SER A 71 18.74 3.71 -13.69
C SER A 71 18.18 2.69 -14.69
N THR A 72 18.91 1.59 -14.87
CA THR A 72 18.41 0.41 -15.59
C THR A 72 17.51 -0.38 -14.65
N LEU A 73 16.22 -0.45 -14.97
CA LEU A 73 15.22 -1.13 -14.15
C LEU A 73 15.29 -2.65 -14.38
N PRO A 74 15.37 -3.47 -13.33
CA PRO A 74 15.33 -4.92 -13.44
C PRO A 74 14.04 -5.38 -14.13
N LYS A 75 14.16 -6.23 -15.16
CA LYS A 75 13.02 -6.71 -15.95
C LYS A 75 11.91 -7.32 -15.08
N GLU A 76 12.29 -8.09 -14.06
CA GLU A 76 11.33 -8.70 -13.13
C GLU A 76 10.44 -7.65 -12.44
N LEU A 77 11.04 -6.55 -11.96
CA LEU A 77 10.30 -5.47 -11.31
C LEU A 77 9.49 -4.65 -12.32
N VAL A 78 10.01 -4.49 -13.54
CA VAL A 78 9.24 -3.87 -14.63
C VAL A 78 7.96 -4.65 -14.90
N ASP A 79 8.08 -5.95 -15.13
CA ASP A 79 6.93 -6.82 -15.40
C ASP A 79 5.95 -6.87 -14.21
N TYR A 80 6.48 -6.86 -12.98
CA TYR A 80 5.70 -6.81 -11.75
C TYR A 80 4.86 -5.52 -11.66
N PHE A 81 5.50 -4.34 -11.77
CA PHE A 81 4.81 -3.06 -11.64
C PHE A 81 3.84 -2.79 -12.80
N ALA A 82 4.19 -3.18 -14.03
CA ALA A 82 3.31 -3.12 -15.20
C ALA A 82 2.00 -3.91 -15.01
N GLY A 83 2.00 -4.89 -14.11
CA GLY A 83 0.83 -5.71 -13.80
C GLY A 83 -0.26 -4.98 -13.02
N PHE A 84 0.01 -3.81 -12.44
CA PHE A 84 -0.95 -3.06 -11.62
C PHE A 84 -1.65 -1.97 -12.44
N SER A 85 -2.96 -1.89 -12.29
CA SER A 85 -3.80 -0.88 -12.94
C SER A 85 -3.75 0.45 -12.18
N VAL A 86 -3.66 0.39 -10.85
CA VAL A 86 -3.54 1.56 -9.97
C VAL A 86 -2.49 1.28 -8.91
N VAL A 87 -1.66 2.29 -8.62
CA VAL A 87 -0.66 2.24 -7.55
C VAL A 87 -0.88 3.43 -6.61
N PHE A 88 -0.93 3.17 -5.32
CA PHE A 88 -0.89 4.17 -4.26
C PHE A 88 0.48 4.11 -3.58
N SER A 89 1.24 5.20 -3.66
CA SER A 89 2.58 5.26 -3.03
C SER A 89 2.59 6.22 -1.86
N TYR A 90 2.97 5.71 -0.68
CA TYR A 90 3.13 6.48 0.56
C TYR A 90 4.60 6.62 0.97
N LEU A 91 5.53 6.41 0.04
CA LEU A 91 6.95 6.61 0.28
C LEU A 91 7.29 8.10 0.26
N TYR A 92 8.30 8.45 1.03
CA TYR A 92 8.92 9.76 0.90
C TYR A 92 9.80 9.78 -0.35
N ASP A 93 9.35 10.50 -1.37
CA ASP A 93 9.98 10.61 -2.68
C ASP A 93 10.02 12.09 -3.10
N PRO A 94 10.86 12.93 -2.46
CA PRO A 94 10.85 14.37 -2.67
C PRO A 94 11.33 14.79 -4.08
N ASP A 95 12.10 13.93 -4.74
CA ASP A 95 12.67 14.15 -6.06
C ASP A 95 11.90 13.40 -7.17
N ASP A 96 10.78 12.74 -6.84
CA ASP A 96 9.94 11.94 -7.74
C ASP A 96 10.66 10.78 -8.46
N TYR A 97 11.88 10.40 -8.06
CA TYR A 97 12.63 9.34 -8.73
C TYR A 97 11.92 7.99 -8.69
N PHE A 98 11.30 7.67 -7.56
CA PHE A 98 10.55 6.43 -7.43
C PHE A 98 9.29 6.46 -8.29
N ALA A 99 8.53 7.56 -8.22
CA ALA A 99 7.35 7.77 -9.05
C ALA A 99 7.64 7.71 -10.55
N GLU A 100 8.69 8.40 -11.02
CA GLU A 100 9.12 8.38 -12.42
C GLU A 100 9.52 6.98 -12.87
N ASN A 101 10.25 6.23 -12.04
CA ASN A 101 10.67 4.87 -12.36
C ASN A 101 9.51 3.88 -12.36
N LEU A 102 8.47 4.07 -11.54
CA LEU A 102 7.21 3.34 -11.64
C LEU A 102 6.48 3.64 -12.96
N CYS A 103 6.45 4.90 -13.40
CA CYS A 103 5.88 5.25 -14.70
C CYS A 103 6.68 4.62 -15.85
N ARG A 104 8.02 4.65 -15.79
CA ARG A 104 8.92 3.98 -16.75
C ARG A 104 8.73 2.46 -16.77
N SER A 105 8.31 1.85 -15.66
CA SER A 105 8.00 0.42 -15.59
C SER A 105 6.62 0.05 -16.13
N GLY A 106 5.81 1.02 -16.58
CA GLY A 106 4.51 0.78 -17.20
C GLY A 106 3.31 1.04 -16.30
N VAL A 107 3.50 1.57 -15.09
CA VAL A 107 2.40 2.06 -14.24
C VAL A 107 1.75 3.25 -14.92
N LYS A 108 0.44 3.18 -15.17
CA LYS A 108 -0.33 4.23 -15.85
C LYS A 108 -1.08 5.16 -14.91
N THR A 109 -1.42 4.67 -13.72
CA THR A 109 -2.17 5.41 -12.72
C THR A 109 -1.45 5.27 -11.39
N LEU A 110 -0.80 6.35 -10.98
CA LEU A 110 -0.06 6.47 -9.73
C LEU A 110 -0.65 7.62 -8.93
N PHE A 111 -1.00 7.35 -7.68
CA PHE A 111 -1.47 8.34 -6.74
C PHE A 111 -0.51 8.42 -5.56
N ALA A 112 0.04 9.61 -5.32
CA ALA A 112 0.92 9.87 -4.19
C ALA A 112 0.06 10.13 -2.94
N GLY A 113 0.27 9.32 -1.91
CA GLY A 113 -0.28 9.53 -0.58
C GLY A 113 0.65 10.38 0.29
N PRO A 114 0.12 10.97 1.37
CA PRO A 114 0.96 11.71 2.30
C PRO A 114 1.96 10.75 2.97
N HIS A 115 3.25 11.07 2.85
CA HIS A 115 4.33 10.30 3.49
C HIS A 115 4.41 10.56 5.01
N ARG A 116 3.85 11.70 5.46
CA ARG A 116 3.71 12.11 6.86
C ARG A 116 2.32 12.67 7.10
N ILE A 117 1.82 12.49 8.32
CA ILE A 117 0.57 13.09 8.77
C ILE A 117 0.80 14.56 9.06
N ASP A 118 -0.10 15.41 8.60
CA ASP A 118 -0.11 16.83 8.96
C ASP A 118 -0.80 16.99 10.32
N GLU A 119 0.02 17.20 11.35
CA GLU A 119 -0.43 17.40 12.73
C GLU A 119 -1.13 18.76 12.93
N SER A 120 -0.98 19.71 12.00
CA SER A 120 -1.69 21.00 12.08
C SER A 120 -3.19 20.87 11.80
N LEU A 121 -3.59 19.77 11.14
CA LEU A 121 -4.98 19.45 10.85
C LEU A 121 -5.62 18.70 12.03
N ALA A 122 -5.72 19.37 13.19
CA ALA A 122 -6.15 18.76 14.46
C ALA A 122 -7.50 18.01 14.40
N ASP A 123 -8.42 18.45 13.52
CA ASP A 123 -9.74 17.83 13.36
C ASP A 123 -9.76 16.66 12.36
N GLN A 124 -8.65 16.38 11.67
CA GLN A 124 -8.55 15.28 10.70
C GLN A 124 -7.73 14.12 11.24
N SER A 125 -8.39 12.98 11.45
CA SER A 125 -7.72 11.72 11.77
C SER A 125 -6.68 11.35 10.72
N ALA A 126 -5.53 10.82 11.14
CA ALA A 126 -4.46 10.35 10.27
C ALA A 126 -4.95 9.37 9.16
N ALA A 127 -5.87 8.47 9.50
CA ALA A 127 -6.47 7.54 8.55
C ALA A 127 -7.18 8.24 7.38
N ARG A 128 -7.92 9.33 7.65
CA ARG A 128 -8.56 10.14 6.59
C ARG A 128 -7.53 10.83 5.72
N GLN A 129 -6.47 11.37 6.31
CA GLN A 129 -5.38 11.98 5.54
C GLN A 129 -4.74 10.95 4.59
N LEU A 130 -4.48 9.74 5.09
CA LEU A 130 -3.91 8.64 4.29
C LEU A 130 -4.89 8.09 3.24
N ALA A 131 -6.20 8.19 3.45
CA ALA A 131 -7.20 7.77 2.47
C ALA A 131 -7.50 8.82 1.40
N LYS A 132 -7.06 10.08 1.57
CA LYS A 132 -7.30 11.18 0.63
C LYS A 132 -6.99 10.88 -0.84
N PRO A 133 -5.92 10.14 -1.21
CA PRO A 133 -5.68 9.78 -2.61
C PRO A 133 -6.80 8.93 -3.23
N LEU A 134 -7.54 8.18 -2.43
CA LEU A 134 -8.66 7.35 -2.89
C LEU A 134 -9.84 8.19 -3.41
N GLU A 135 -9.94 9.46 -3.02
CA GLU A 135 -10.97 10.37 -3.51
C GLU A 135 -10.87 10.60 -5.03
N GLN A 136 -9.68 10.41 -5.61
CA GLN A 136 -9.47 10.45 -7.06
C GLN A 136 -10.12 9.27 -7.79
N LEU A 137 -10.49 8.22 -7.06
CA LEU A 137 -11.33 7.11 -7.51
C LEU A 137 -12.80 7.25 -7.05
N ALA A 138 -13.20 8.43 -6.55
CA ALA A 138 -14.48 8.69 -5.93
C ALA A 138 -14.78 7.80 -4.70
N LEU A 139 -13.73 7.38 -3.98
CA LEU A 139 -13.84 6.63 -2.74
C LEU A 139 -13.54 7.55 -1.56
N TYR A 140 -14.51 7.74 -0.67
CA TYR A 140 -14.41 8.63 0.48
C TYR A 140 -14.44 7.83 1.78
N LEU A 141 -13.43 8.02 2.63
CA LEU A 141 -13.38 7.34 3.92
C LEU A 141 -14.30 8.05 4.91
N GLU A 142 -15.51 7.53 5.11
CA GLU A 142 -16.46 8.07 6.07
C GLU A 142 -16.15 7.63 7.50
N ASP A 143 -15.75 6.38 7.69
CA ASP A 143 -15.38 5.79 8.99
C ASP A 143 -13.87 5.47 9.02
N PRO A 144 -13.08 6.10 9.91
CA PRO A 144 -11.66 5.84 10.02
C PRO A 144 -11.30 4.53 10.75
N PHE A 145 -12.28 3.75 11.20
CA PHE A 145 -12.03 2.47 11.87
C PHE A 145 -11.75 1.33 10.88
N VAL A 146 -10.82 0.46 11.27
CA VAL A 146 -10.54 -0.80 10.57
C VAL A 146 -11.17 -1.97 11.31
N HIS A 147 -11.84 -2.84 10.57
CA HIS A 147 -12.37 -4.11 11.04
C HIS A 147 -11.46 -5.24 10.57
N LEU A 148 -10.75 -5.85 11.51
CA LEU A 148 -9.90 -7.00 11.24
C LEU A 148 -10.63 -8.28 11.62
N SER A 149 -10.80 -9.18 10.66
CA SER A 149 -11.40 -10.49 10.86
C SER A 149 -10.39 -11.56 10.49
N PHE A 150 -10.03 -12.38 11.47
CA PHE A 150 -9.10 -13.48 11.32
C PHE A 150 -9.86 -14.81 11.37
N ASP A 151 -9.41 -15.80 10.60
CA ASP A 151 -9.92 -17.16 10.72
C ASP A 151 -9.24 -17.91 11.87
N ASP A 152 -9.84 -19.03 12.27
CA ASP A 152 -9.33 -19.87 13.36
C ASP A 152 -7.89 -20.34 13.09
N ALA A 153 -7.52 -20.54 11.82
CA ALA A 153 -6.18 -20.94 11.41
C ALA A 153 -5.15 -19.83 11.68
N SER A 154 -5.48 -18.58 11.35
CA SER A 154 -4.64 -17.41 11.62
C SER A 154 -4.48 -17.16 13.12
N ILE A 155 -5.54 -17.35 13.89
CA ILE A 155 -5.50 -17.24 15.36
C ILE A 155 -4.61 -18.33 15.95
N ALA A 156 -4.80 -19.59 15.53
CA ALA A 156 -3.98 -20.72 15.98
C ALA A 156 -2.50 -20.56 15.58
N GLU A 157 -2.21 -19.93 14.43
CA GLU A 157 -0.83 -19.61 14.06
C GLU A 157 -0.21 -18.61 15.02
N ALA A 158 -0.94 -17.55 15.41
CA ALA A 158 -0.46 -16.54 16.34
C ALA A 158 -0.18 -17.12 17.74
N ASP A 159 -1.04 -18.02 18.23
CA ASP A 159 -0.89 -18.68 19.53
C ASP A 159 0.40 -19.48 19.67
N ARG A 160 1.05 -19.88 18.57
CA ARG A 160 2.36 -20.57 18.61
C ARG A 160 3.52 -19.69 19.06
N PHE A 161 3.30 -18.38 19.18
CA PHE A 161 4.32 -17.40 19.57
C PHE A 161 4.11 -16.82 20.98
N LEU A 162 3.06 -17.27 21.70
CA LEU A 162 2.75 -16.89 23.09
C LEU A 162 3.14 -18.02 24.06
#